data_AF-A0A0T9YVB8-F1
#
_entry.id   AF-A0A0T9YVB8-F1
#
_cell.length_a   1.000
_cell.length_b   1.000
_cell.length_c   1.000
_cell.angle_alpha   90.00
_cell.angle_beta   90.00
_cell.angle_gamma   90.00
#
_symmetry.space_group_name_H-M   'P 1'
#
loop_
_entity.id
_entity.type
_entity.pdbx_description
1 polymer ?
#
loop_
_entity_poly.entity_id
_entity_poly.type
_entity_poly.pdbx_seq_one_letter_code
_entity_poly.pdbx_strand_id
1 'polypeptide(L)'
;MLAAAAGELRSLGATLKASNAAAAVPTTGVVPPAADEVSLLLATQFRTHAATYQTASAKAAVIHEQFVTTLATSASSYADTEAANAVVTG
;
A
#
# COMPACT_ATOMS: atom_id res chain seq x y z
N MET A 1 -13.72 -7.25 -16.20
CA MET A 1 -12.88 -6.04 -16.06
C MET A 1 -12.64 -5.67 -14.60
N LEU A 2 -13.68 -5.47 -13.79
CA LEU A 2 -13.54 -5.11 -12.36
C LEU A 2 -12.75 -6.16 -11.53
N ALA A 3 -13.03 -7.45 -11.74
CA ALA A 3 -12.31 -8.52 -11.04
C ALA A 3 -10.81 -8.57 -11.39
N ALA A 4 -10.45 -8.31 -12.66
CA ALA A 4 -9.06 -8.24 -13.10
C ALA A 4 -8.34 -7.04 -12.45
N ALA A 5 -8.97 -5.86 -12.48
CA ALA A 5 -8.43 -4.66 -11.82
C ALA A 5 -8.23 -4.86 -10.31
N ALA A 6 -9.17 -5.52 -9.62
CA ALA A 6 -8.99 -5.87 -8.21
C ALA A 6 -7.80 -6.81 -7.97
N GLY A 7 -7.57 -7.77 -8.88
CA GLY A 7 -6.41 -8.66 -8.86
C GLY A 7 -5.09 -7.91 -9.04
N GLU A 8 -5.01 -7.02 -10.04
CA GLU A 8 -3.84 -6.19 -10.30
C GLU A 8 -3.51 -5.27 -9.12
N LEU A 9 -4.52 -4.60 -8.56
CA LEU A 9 -4.34 -3.73 -7.39
C LEU A 9 -3.89 -4.51 -6.15
N ARG A 10 -4.33 -5.76 -5.98
CA ARG A 10 -3.85 -6.62 -4.90
C ARG A 10 -2.36 -6.92 -5.05
N SER A 11 -1.93 -7.27 -6.26
CA SER A 11 -0.52 -7.51 -6.56
C SER A 11 0.32 -6.25 -6.34
N LEU A 12 -0.16 -5.10 -6.81
CA LEU A 12 0.50 -3.82 -6.60
C LEU A 12 0.63 -3.48 -5.10
N GLY A 13 -0.44 -3.68 -4.33
CA GLY A 13 -0.43 -3.47 -2.88
C GLY A 13 0.61 -4.33 -2.17
N ALA A 14 0.74 -5.60 -2.57
CA ALA A 14 1.76 -6.50 -2.03
C ALA A 14 3.19 -6.03 -2.37
N THR A 15 3.44 -5.62 -3.62
CA THR A 15 4.72 -5.06 -4.05
C THR A 15 5.07 -3.78 -3.27
N LEU A 16 4.11 -2.88 -3.09
CA LEU A 16 4.31 -1.65 -2.32
C LEU A 16 4.63 -1.94 -0.85
N LYS A 17 3.92 -2.89 -0.23
CA LYS A 17 4.20 -3.32 1.14
C LYS A 17 5.63 -3.88 1.29
N ALA A 18 6.05 -4.72 0.35
CA ALA A 18 7.41 -5.27 0.32
C ALA A 18 8.47 -4.17 0.13
N SER A 19 8.24 -3.23 -0.78
CA SER A 19 9.13 -2.09 -1.01
C SER A 19 9.26 -1.19 0.22
N ASN A 20 8.15 -0.89 0.90
CA ASN A 20 8.17 -0.08 2.11
C ASN A 20 8.90 -0.78 3.25
N ALA A 21 8.73 -2.09 3.40
CA ALA A 21 9.46 -2.89 4.37
C ALA A 21 10.97 -2.90 4.08
N ALA A 22 11.36 -3.10 2.81
CA ALA A 22 12.76 -3.07 2.38
C ALA A 22 13.42 -1.71 2.63
N ALA A 23 12.68 -0.61 2.43
CA ALA A 23 13.16 0.75 2.66
C ALA A 23 13.26 1.11 4.16
N ALA A 24 12.58 0.40 5.06
CA ALA A 24 12.48 0.79 6.47
C ALA A 24 13.83 0.87 7.16
N VAL A 25 14.64 -0.20 7.09
CA VAL A 25 15.95 -0.26 7.74
C VAL A 25 16.94 0.79 7.19
N PRO A 26 17.19 0.89 5.87
CA PRO A 26 18.18 1.85 5.36
C PRO A 26 17.78 3.31 5.59
N THR A 27 16.48 3.63 5.63
CA THR A 27 16.02 5.02 5.84
C THR A 27 15.93 5.42 7.31
N THR A 28 15.69 4.48 8.22
CA THR A 28 15.71 4.72 9.67
C THR A 28 17.09 4.52 10.31
N GLY A 29 18.03 3.91 9.58
CA GLY A 29 19.40 3.68 9.98
C GLY A 29 20.41 4.74 9.51
N VAL A 30 19.96 5.91 9.06
CA VAL A 30 20.85 6.99 8.57
C VAL A 30 21.84 7.41 9.66
N VAL A 31 23.13 7.27 9.33
CA VAL A 31 24.25 7.65 10.21
C VAL A 31 24.72 9.07 9.86
N PRO A 32 25.07 9.90 10.86
CA PRO A 32 25.68 11.21 10.62
C PRO A 32 26.97 11.09 9.78
N PRO A 33 27.19 11.94 8.77
CA PRO A 33 28.43 11.92 7.98
C PRO A 33 29.64 12.44 8.78
N ALA A 34 29.41 13.22 9.84
CA ALA A 34 30.44 13.71 10.77
C ALA A 34 29.84 13.90 12.18
N ALA A 35 30.70 14.14 13.17
CA ALA A 35 30.33 14.30 14.57
C ALA A 35 29.84 15.71 14.94
N ASP A 36 29.77 16.63 13.98
CA ASP A 36 29.25 17.98 14.21
C ASP A 36 27.73 17.95 14.44
N GLU A 37 27.25 18.97 15.16
CA GLU A 37 25.85 19.09 15.56
C GLU A 37 24.90 19.12 14.36
N VAL A 38 25.30 19.71 13.23
CA VAL A 38 24.46 19.81 12.03
C VAL A 38 24.29 18.43 11.39
N SER A 39 25.38 17.66 11.26
CA SER A 39 25.35 16.28 10.78
C SER A 39 24.48 15.37 11.67
N LEU A 40 24.61 15.48 12.99
CA LEU A 40 23.81 14.72 13.96
C LEU A 40 22.32 15.08 13.88
N LEU A 41 22.00 16.37 13.80
CA LEU A 41 20.64 16.86 13.66
C LEU A 41 20.01 16.38 12.35
N LEU A 42 20.74 16.50 11.24
CA LEU A 42 20.23 16.12 9.92
C LEU A 42 19.95 14.61 9.86
N ALA A 43 20.86 13.76 10.34
CA ALA A 43 20.63 12.32 10.42
C ALA A 43 19.41 11.99 11.30
N THR A 44 19.23 12.70 12.41
CA THR A 44 18.05 12.54 13.28
C THR A 44 16.76 12.95 12.56
N GLN A 45 16.77 14.05 11.82
CA GLN A 45 15.61 14.50 11.04
C GLN A 45 15.20 13.47 9.97
N PHE A 46 16.17 12.90 9.25
CA PHE A 46 15.90 11.84 8.27
C PHE A 46 15.28 10.60 8.92
N ARG A 47 15.82 10.15 10.05
CA ARG A 47 15.29 8.99 10.78
C ARG A 47 13.86 9.23 11.27
N THR A 48 13.58 10.41 11.81
CA THR A 48 12.23 10.81 12.25
C THR A 48 11.25 10.87 11.08
N HIS A 49 11.67 11.44 9.95
CA HIS A 49 10.85 11.47 8.74
C HIS A 49 10.56 10.05 8.23
N ALA A 50 11.57 9.18 8.19
CA ALA A 50 11.42 7.79 7.78
C ALA A 50 10.44 7.02 8.69
N ALA A 51 10.54 7.18 10.01
CA ALA A 51 9.59 6.55 10.95
C ALA A 51 8.15 7.06 10.75
N THR A 52 7.99 8.36 10.47
CA THR A 52 6.69 8.97 10.17
C THR A 52 6.12 8.42 8.86
N TYR A 53 6.95 8.33 7.82
CA TYR A 53 6.59 7.72 6.54
C TYR A 53 6.12 6.28 6.72
N GLN A 54 6.85 5.45 7.48
CA GLN A 54 6.49 4.06 7.72
C GLN A 54 5.12 3.91 8.40
N THR A 55 4.83 4.81 9.36
CA THR A 55 3.52 4.86 10.01
C THR A 55 2.41 5.25 9.02
N ALA A 56 2.67 6.24 8.17
CA ALA A 56 1.72 6.67 7.14
C ALA A 56 1.49 5.58 6.09
N SER A 57 2.54 4.89 5.63
CA SER A 57 2.44 3.82 4.66
C SER A 57 1.69 2.60 5.20
N ALA A 58 1.83 2.29 6.48
CA ALA A 58 1.05 1.24 7.13
C ALA A 58 -0.46 1.56 7.12
N LYS A 59 -0.83 2.81 7.42
CA LYS A 59 -2.23 3.27 7.34
C LYS A 59 -2.76 3.21 5.91
N ALA A 60 -1.95 3.64 4.93
CA ALA A 60 -2.32 3.57 3.52
C ALA A 60 -2.54 2.13 3.04
N ALA A 61 -1.72 1.18 3.52
CA ALA A 61 -1.89 -0.24 3.18
C ALA A 61 -3.24 -0.80 3.65
N VAL A 62 -3.70 -0.43 4.86
CA VAL A 62 -5.02 -0.82 5.37
C VAL A 62 -6.15 -0.27 4.50
N ILE A 63 -6.06 1.01 4.13
CA ILE A 63 -7.06 1.65 3.27
C ILE A 63 -7.09 0.97 1.88
N HIS A 64 -5.91 0.68 1.32
CA HIS A 64 -5.79 -0.02 0.04
C HIS A 64 -6.40 -1.41 0.08
N GLU A 65 -6.14 -2.20 1.12
CA GLU A 65 -6.73 -3.53 1.29
C GLU A 65 -8.27 -3.47 1.37
N GLN A 66 -8.82 -2.51 2.12
CA GLN A 66 -10.27 -2.30 2.20
C GLN A 66 -10.88 -1.91 0.85
N PHE A 67 -10.22 -1.03 0.11
CA PHE A 67 -10.64 -0.62 -1.22
C PHE A 67 -10.64 -1.79 -2.20
N VAL A 68 -9.56 -2.57 -2.27
CA VAL A 68 -9.44 -3.73 -3.15
C VAL A 68 -10.44 -4.82 -2.79
N THR A 69 -10.71 -5.03 -1.50
CA THR A 69 -11.72 -5.98 -1.03
C THR A 69 -13.11 -5.55 -1.47
N THR A 70 -13.47 -4.28 -1.26
CA THR A 70 -14.76 -3.73 -1.70
C THR A 70 -14.94 -3.86 -3.21
N LEU A 71 -13.90 -3.50 -3.99
CA LEU A 71 -13.93 -3.61 -5.45
C LEU A 71 -14.15 -5.05 -5.94
N ALA A 72 -13.48 -6.01 -5.30
CA ALA A 72 -13.65 -7.43 -5.63
C ALA A 72 -15.06 -7.93 -5.31
N THR A 73 -15.63 -7.53 -4.16
CA THR A 73 -17.01 -7.86 -3.79
C THR A 73 -18.01 -7.29 -4.79
N SER A 74 -17.87 -6.00 -5.15
CA SER A 74 -18.74 -5.38 -6.16
C SER A 74 -18.62 -6.08 -7.51
N ALA A 75 -17.41 -6.47 -7.92
CA ALA A 75 -17.21 -7.21 -9.17
C ALA A 75 -17.98 -8.55 -9.19
N SER A 76 -18.03 -9.27 -8.06
CA SER A 76 -18.83 -10.49 -7.93
C SER A 76 -20.32 -10.19 -8.03
N SER A 77 -20.81 -9.18 -7.31
CA SER A 77 -22.25 -8.83 -7.31
C SER A 77 -22.76 -8.44 -8.71
N TYR A 78 -21.96 -7.71 -9.48
CA TYR A 78 -22.28 -7.43 -10.88
C TYR A 78 -22.36 -8.75 -11.68
N ALA A 79 -21.31 -9.57 -11.63
CA ALA A 79 -21.27 -10.82 -12.38
C ALA A 79 -22.47 -11.76 -12.07
N ASP A 80 -22.86 -11.84 -10.79
CA ASP A 80 -24.03 -12.61 -10.34
C ASP A 80 -25.34 -12.03 -10.92
N THR A 81 -25.45 -10.71 -10.99
CA THR A 81 -26.61 -10.00 -11.57
C THR A 81 -26.67 -10.21 -13.08
N GLU A 82 -25.54 -10.12 -13.79
CA GLU A 82 -25.49 -10.39 -15.22
C GLU A 82 -25.85 -11.86 -15.54
N ALA A 83 -25.39 -12.81 -14.73
CA ALA A 83 -25.76 -14.21 -14.87
C ALA A 83 -27.26 -14.45 -14.64
N ALA A 84 -27.85 -13.85 -13.59
CA ALA A 84 -29.28 -13.94 -13.33
C ALA A 84 -30.13 -13.34 -14.46
N ASN A 85 -29.72 -12.19 -15.00
CA ASN A 85 -30.41 -11.56 -16.14
C ASN A 85 -30.35 -12.44 -17.39
N ALA A 86 -29.20 -13.06 -17.67
CA ALA A 86 -29.04 -13.95 -18.83
C ALA A 86 -30.01 -15.16 -18.77
N VAL A 87 -30.34 -15.66 -17.58
CA VAL A 87 -31.34 -16.73 -17.38
C VAL A 87 -32.77 -16.24 -17.58
N VAL A 88 -33.07 -14.98 -17.26
CA VAL A 88 -34.43 -14.39 -17.38
C VAL A 88 -34.75 -13.96 -18.82
N THR A 89 -33.74 -13.57 -19.61
CA THR A 89 -33.91 -13.10 -21.00
C THR A 89 -33.66 -14.16 -22.08
N GLY A 90 -33.27 -15.38 -21.71
CA GLY A 90 -33.07 -16.52 -22.61
C GLY A 90 -34.26 -17.48 -22.59
#